data_AF-A0A3N5FVK0-F1
#
_entry.id   AF-A0A3N5FVK0-F1
#
_cell.length_a   1.000
_cell.length_b   1.000
_cell.length_c   1.000
_cell.angle_alpha   90.00
_cell.angle_beta   90.00
_cell.angle_gamma   90.00
#
_symmetry.space_group_name_H-M   'P 1'
#
loop_
_entity.id
_entity.type
_entity.pdbx_description
1 polymer ?
#
loop_
_entity_poly.entity_id
_entity_poly.type
_entity_poly.pdbx_seq_one_letter_code
_entity_poly.pdbx_strand_id
1 'polypeptide(L)'
;MIRSKKSVTSMAVVASLSLTIIMPTARLQAQAAAPAQLGALAPANLAKPRPAAPFNLTGTWLHDLRKDANKGADTWRFVPPTFKLTPQAQIHYDASQKAAKEGKVYRDDIGQCWPAGLPLIMTRVWPIAMVQLPTVVYMISHFMNSLRIIYLDGRSHTDPDVLVPSFNGESIGRWEGDTLVV
;
A
#
# COMPACT_ATOMS: atom_id res chain seq x y z
N MET A 1 9.19 79.52 56.40
CA MET A 1 9.88 78.57 55.52
C MET A 1 9.26 78.65 54.13
N ILE A 2 10.06 79.05 53.15
CA ILE A 2 9.73 79.64 51.83
C ILE A 2 9.82 78.51 50.78
N ARG A 3 8.74 78.16 50.07
CA ARG A 3 8.28 78.64 48.74
C ARG A 3 9.18 78.28 47.53
N SER A 4 8.57 77.57 46.58
CA SER A 4 8.42 77.93 45.16
C SER A 4 9.48 77.54 44.10
N LYS A 5 9.03 76.62 43.23
CA LYS A 5 8.93 76.63 41.75
C LYS A 5 10.16 76.78 40.83
N LYS A 6 9.95 76.16 39.63
CA LYS A 6 10.47 76.41 38.27
C LYS A 6 11.79 75.71 37.92
N SER A 7 12.10 75.29 36.68
CA SER A 7 11.39 75.01 35.40
C SER A 7 12.50 74.98 34.34
N VAL A 8 12.60 73.90 33.53
CA VAL A 8 13.05 73.89 32.10
C VAL A 8 14.59 74.10 31.91
N THR A 9 15.38 73.45 31.03
CA THR A 9 15.25 72.92 29.65
C THR A 9 16.49 72.05 29.31
N SER A 10 16.34 71.15 28.32
CA SER A 10 17.31 70.77 27.26
C SER A 10 18.62 70.03 27.60
N MET A 11 18.82 68.83 27.05
CA MET A 11 19.53 68.60 25.78
C MET A 11 19.67 67.08 25.54
N ALA A 12 19.46 66.67 24.30
CA ALA A 12 19.51 65.29 23.84
C ALA A 12 20.94 64.71 23.89
N VAL A 13 21.06 63.46 24.35
CA VAL A 13 22.18 62.57 24.02
C VAL A 13 21.59 61.25 23.54
N VAL A 14 21.88 60.93 22.28
CA VAL A 14 21.51 59.69 21.60
C VAL A 14 22.34 58.55 22.20
N ALA A 15 21.70 57.63 22.91
CA ALA A 15 22.32 56.41 23.41
C ALA A 15 21.94 55.23 22.50
N SER A 16 22.93 54.73 21.78
CA SER A 16 22.86 53.59 20.86
C SER A 16 22.46 52.32 21.61
N LEU A 17 21.24 51.82 21.41
CA LEU A 17 20.83 50.50 21.92
C LEU A 17 21.50 49.41 21.07
N SER A 18 22.54 48.77 21.61
CA SER A 18 23.08 47.52 21.09
C SER A 18 22.10 46.38 21.39
N LEU A 19 21.22 46.07 20.45
CA LEU A 19 20.27 44.95 20.58
C LEU A 19 21.05 43.63 20.48
N THR A 20 21.36 43.02 21.63
CA THR A 20 21.95 41.68 21.69
C THR A 20 20.86 40.66 21.34
N ILE A 21 20.85 40.19 20.10
CA ILE A 21 19.93 39.14 19.66
C ILE A 21 20.39 37.84 20.32
N ILE A 22 19.71 37.45 21.40
CA ILE A 22 19.81 36.10 21.96
C ILE A 22 19.05 35.19 20.99
N MET A 23 19.77 34.60 20.02
CA MET A 23 19.21 33.53 19.21
C MET A 23 19.04 32.30 20.10
N PRO A 24 17.82 31.78 20.31
CA PRO A 24 17.66 30.50 20.97
C PRO A 24 18.30 29.45 20.07
N THR A 25 19.29 28.74 20.59
CA THR A 25 19.83 27.54 19.95
C THR A 25 18.74 26.47 20.00
N ALA A 26 17.86 26.49 19.01
CA ALA A 26 17.00 25.35 18.74
C ALA A 26 17.93 24.16 18.45
N ARG A 27 18.11 23.29 19.44
CA ARG A 27 18.70 21.97 19.22
C ARG A 27 17.77 21.26 18.25
N LEU A 28 18.14 21.23 16.97
CA LEU A 28 17.68 20.20 16.07
C LEU A 28 18.09 18.87 16.71
N GLN A 29 17.17 18.23 17.43
CA GLN A 29 17.27 16.79 17.59
C GLN A 29 17.11 16.25 16.18
N ALA A 30 18.24 15.84 15.59
CA ALA A 30 18.21 14.98 14.42
C ALA A 30 17.40 13.75 14.84
N GLN A 31 16.15 13.68 14.38
CA GLN A 31 15.41 12.43 14.38
C GLN A 31 16.34 11.46 13.64
N ALA A 32 16.95 10.53 14.34
CA ALA A 32 17.78 9.52 13.70
C ALA A 32 16.83 8.81 12.72
N ALA A 33 16.99 9.09 11.44
CA ALA A 33 16.25 8.39 10.40
C ALA A 33 16.49 6.90 10.67
N ALA A 34 15.42 6.12 10.78
CA ALA A 34 15.54 4.67 10.83
C ALA A 34 16.48 4.25 9.69
N PRO A 35 17.44 3.34 9.91
CA PRO A 35 18.38 2.96 8.88
C PRO A 35 17.61 2.63 7.61
N ALA A 36 17.87 3.39 6.54
CA ALA A 36 17.05 3.33 5.35
C ALA A 36 17.09 1.90 4.80
N GLN A 37 15.95 1.21 4.86
CA GLN A 37 15.81 -0.11 4.27
C GLN A 37 16.09 0.02 2.77
N LEU A 38 17.03 -0.78 2.26
CA LEU A 38 17.34 -0.77 0.84
C LEU A 38 16.10 -1.14 0.02
N GLY A 39 15.93 -0.48 -1.12
CA GLY A 39 14.88 -0.85 -2.07
C GLY A 39 14.98 -2.33 -2.48
N ALA A 40 13.86 -2.92 -2.91
CA ALA A 40 13.81 -4.36 -3.28
C ALA A 40 14.85 -4.72 -4.33
N LEU A 41 15.04 -3.84 -5.31
CA LEU A 41 15.95 -4.02 -6.45
C LEU A 41 17.35 -3.46 -6.21
N ALA A 42 17.67 -2.93 -5.03
CA ALA A 42 19.01 -2.45 -4.76
C ALA A 42 20.00 -3.64 -4.89
N PRO A 43 21.13 -3.51 -5.61
CA PRO A 43 22.08 -4.61 -5.80
C PRO A 43 22.54 -5.22 -4.48
N ALA A 44 22.81 -4.38 -3.49
CA ALA A 44 23.17 -4.82 -2.14
C ALA A 44 22.03 -5.56 -1.42
N ASN A 45 20.75 -5.26 -1.70
CA ASN A 45 19.62 -5.99 -1.13
C ASN A 45 19.45 -7.35 -1.82
N LEU A 46 19.52 -7.39 -3.15
CA LEU A 46 19.45 -8.62 -3.94
C LEU A 46 20.56 -9.62 -3.55
N ALA A 47 21.77 -9.12 -3.27
CA ALA A 47 22.92 -9.93 -2.90
C ALA A 47 22.90 -10.46 -1.45
N LYS A 48 21.98 -10.01 -0.58
CA LYS A 48 21.91 -10.52 0.80
C LYS A 48 21.60 -12.03 0.80
N PRO A 49 22.29 -12.83 1.61
CA PRO A 49 21.96 -14.24 1.79
C PRO A 49 20.51 -14.40 2.28
N ARG A 50 19.77 -15.31 1.65
CA ARG A 50 18.38 -15.67 2.01
C ARG A 50 18.18 -17.17 1.81
N PRO A 51 17.20 -17.78 2.51
CA PRO A 51 16.71 -19.10 2.13
C PRO A 51 16.33 -19.11 0.65
N ALA A 52 16.70 -20.17 -0.05
CA ALA A 52 16.28 -20.36 -1.43
C ALA A 52 14.75 -20.52 -1.45
N ALA A 53 14.11 -19.94 -2.48
CA ALA A 53 12.70 -20.21 -2.72
C ALA A 53 12.51 -21.70 -3.05
N PRO A 54 11.39 -22.32 -2.61
CA PRO A 54 11.12 -23.74 -2.87
C PRO A 54 11.01 -24.04 -4.38
N PHE A 55 10.52 -23.09 -5.15
CA PHE A 55 10.48 -23.13 -6.61
C PHE A 55 10.51 -21.73 -7.22
N ASN A 56 10.67 -21.66 -8.54
CA ASN A 56 10.66 -20.41 -9.30
C ASN A 56 9.28 -20.16 -9.92
N LEU A 57 8.65 -19.06 -9.55
CA LEU A 57 7.37 -18.58 -10.09
C LEU A 57 7.51 -17.89 -11.45
N THR A 58 8.73 -17.64 -11.93
CA THR A 58 8.94 -16.93 -13.20
C THR A 58 8.32 -17.68 -14.36
N GLY A 59 7.43 -17.01 -15.09
CA GLY A 59 6.70 -17.62 -16.20
C GLY A 59 5.36 -16.95 -16.44
N THR A 60 4.57 -17.52 -17.35
CA THR A 60 3.21 -17.05 -17.64
C THR A 60 2.22 -18.05 -17.06
N TRP A 61 1.38 -17.56 -16.15
CA TRP A 61 0.40 -18.36 -15.44
C TRP A 61 -0.99 -18.02 -15.94
N LEU A 62 -1.84 -19.03 -16.09
CA LEU A 62 -3.24 -18.86 -16.46
C LEU A 62 -4.08 -19.63 -15.46
N HIS A 63 -5.14 -18.99 -14.97
CA HIS A 63 -6.12 -19.70 -14.17
C HIS A 63 -6.79 -20.79 -14.98
N ASP A 64 -6.98 -21.98 -14.40
CA ASP A 64 -7.68 -23.05 -15.09
C ASP A 64 -9.18 -22.74 -15.18
N LEU A 65 -9.59 -22.19 -16.33
CA LEU A 65 -10.97 -21.81 -16.62
C LEU A 65 -11.85 -23.01 -16.99
N ARG A 66 -11.31 -24.23 -17.00
CA ARG A 66 -12.10 -25.42 -17.29
C ARG A 66 -13.11 -25.65 -16.16
N LYS A 67 -14.35 -25.97 -16.54
CA LYS A 67 -15.38 -26.41 -15.59
C LYS A 67 -14.96 -27.76 -15.04
N ASP A 68 -14.72 -27.83 -13.74
CA ASP A 68 -14.47 -29.06 -13.02
C ASP A 68 -15.67 -29.33 -12.10
N ALA A 69 -16.47 -30.35 -12.46
CA ALA A 69 -17.66 -30.73 -11.72
C ALA A 69 -17.39 -31.11 -10.25
N ASN A 70 -16.14 -31.48 -9.92
CA ASN A 70 -15.72 -31.83 -8.56
C ASN A 70 -15.17 -30.63 -7.77
N LYS A 71 -14.88 -29.49 -8.43
CA LYS A 71 -14.35 -28.27 -7.80
C LYS A 71 -15.35 -27.12 -7.73
N GLY A 72 -16.61 -27.36 -8.08
CA GLY A 72 -17.70 -26.38 -8.00
C GLY A 72 -17.92 -25.60 -9.30
N ALA A 73 -19.00 -24.80 -9.33
CA ALA A 73 -19.55 -24.22 -10.55
C ALA A 73 -18.68 -23.12 -11.21
N ASP A 74 -17.62 -22.65 -10.56
CA ASP A 74 -16.74 -21.59 -11.07
C ASP A 74 -15.35 -21.69 -10.42
N THR A 75 -14.46 -22.52 -10.98
CA THR A 75 -13.08 -22.72 -10.49
C THR A 75 -12.31 -21.40 -10.36
N TRP A 76 -12.67 -20.40 -11.17
CA TRP A 76 -12.07 -19.06 -11.15
C TRP A 76 -12.46 -18.23 -9.93
N ARG A 77 -13.60 -18.47 -9.28
CA ARG A 77 -13.99 -17.64 -8.13
C ARG A 77 -13.31 -18.03 -6.82
N PHE A 78 -12.51 -19.10 -6.82
CA PHE A 78 -12.00 -19.76 -5.60
C PHE A 78 -13.12 -20.02 -4.57
N VAL A 79 -14.35 -20.21 -5.06
CA VAL A 79 -15.52 -20.43 -4.22
C VAL A 79 -15.56 -21.92 -3.89
N PRO A 80 -15.51 -22.32 -2.62
CA PRO A 80 -15.64 -23.72 -2.25
C PRO A 80 -17.02 -24.24 -2.66
N PRO A 81 -17.18 -25.56 -2.87
CA PRO A 81 -18.47 -26.14 -3.26
C PRO A 81 -19.63 -25.78 -2.31
N THR A 82 -19.31 -25.55 -1.03
CA THR A 82 -20.25 -25.03 -0.03
C THR A 82 -19.57 -23.95 0.80
N PHE A 83 -20.28 -22.84 1.05
CA PHE A 83 -19.86 -21.78 1.94
C PHE A 83 -21.09 -21.19 2.63
N LYS A 84 -20.89 -20.62 3.83
CA LYS A 84 -21.91 -19.83 4.53
C LYS A 84 -21.50 -18.38 4.45
N LEU A 85 -22.36 -17.54 3.88
CA LEU A 85 -22.14 -16.10 3.87
C LEU A 85 -22.38 -15.52 5.27
N THR A 86 -21.60 -14.48 5.61
CA THR A 86 -21.91 -13.64 6.76
C THR A 86 -23.22 -12.88 6.50
N PRO A 87 -23.94 -12.41 7.54
CA PRO A 87 -25.15 -11.61 7.33
C PRO A 87 -24.93 -10.39 6.44
N GLN A 88 -23.78 -9.71 6.56
CA GLN A 88 -23.42 -8.57 5.71
C GLN A 88 -23.19 -8.98 4.25
N ALA A 89 -22.50 -10.10 4.01
CA ALA A 89 -22.28 -10.60 2.66
C ALA A 89 -23.58 -11.07 2.00
N GLN A 90 -24.51 -11.65 2.79
CA GLN A 90 -25.82 -12.08 2.30
C GLN A 90 -26.64 -10.91 1.74
N ILE A 91 -26.61 -9.74 2.39
CA ILE A 91 -27.29 -8.52 1.91
C ILE A 91 -26.83 -8.16 0.48
N HIS A 92 -25.51 -8.16 0.25
CA HIS A 92 -24.95 -7.84 -1.06
C HIS A 92 -25.25 -8.92 -2.11
N TYR A 93 -25.22 -10.19 -1.70
CA TYR A 93 -25.59 -11.30 -2.58
C TYR A 93 -27.05 -11.17 -3.04
N ASP A 94 -27.99 -10.99 -2.12
CA ASP A 94 -29.42 -10.87 -2.44
C ASP A 94 -29.70 -9.64 -3.32
N ALA A 95 -29.04 -8.51 -3.02
CA ALA A 95 -29.14 -7.30 -3.84
C ALA A 95 -28.62 -7.53 -5.27
N SER A 96 -27.47 -8.21 -5.42
CA SER A 96 -26.91 -8.54 -6.74
C SER A 96 -27.84 -9.45 -7.55
N GLN A 97 -28.46 -10.43 -6.91
CA GLN A 97 -29.38 -11.35 -7.56
C GLN A 97 -30.68 -10.65 -7.98
N LYS A 98 -31.19 -9.74 -7.14
CA LYS A 98 -32.35 -8.92 -7.49
C LYS A 98 -32.05 -8.02 -8.70
N ALA A 99 -30.91 -7.31 -8.69
CA ALA A 99 -30.51 -6.46 -9.80
C ALA A 99 -30.37 -7.24 -11.11
N ALA A 100 -29.75 -8.42 -11.08
CA ALA A 100 -29.61 -9.29 -12.25
C ALA A 100 -30.96 -9.70 -12.84
N LYS A 101 -31.94 -10.08 -12.01
CA LYS A 101 -33.32 -10.41 -12.46
C LYS A 101 -34.03 -9.23 -13.11
N GLU A 102 -33.71 -8.01 -12.71
CA GLU A 102 -34.25 -6.77 -13.27
C GLU A 102 -33.44 -6.27 -14.49
N GLY A 103 -32.41 -7.00 -14.94
CA GLY A 103 -31.52 -6.58 -16.03
C GLY A 103 -30.63 -5.39 -15.67
N LYS A 104 -30.39 -5.15 -14.38
CA LYS A 104 -29.57 -4.04 -13.87
C LYS A 104 -28.20 -4.53 -13.42
N VAL A 105 -27.23 -3.63 -13.50
CA VAL A 105 -25.87 -3.85 -12.99
C VAL A 105 -25.81 -3.52 -11.49
N TYR A 106 -25.07 -4.32 -10.72
CA TYR A 106 -24.85 -4.08 -9.28
C TYR A 106 -23.34 -4.03 -8.98
N ARG A 107 -22.85 -2.87 -8.56
CA ARG A 107 -21.47 -2.63 -8.10
C ARG A 107 -20.41 -3.25 -9.03
N ASP A 108 -20.47 -2.87 -10.30
CA ASP A 108 -19.53 -3.31 -11.33
C ASP A 108 -18.46 -2.25 -11.58
N ASP A 109 -17.48 -2.19 -10.67
CA ASP A 109 -16.40 -1.20 -10.74
C ASP A 109 -15.61 -1.35 -12.06
N ILE A 110 -15.40 -2.59 -12.51
CA ILE A 110 -14.67 -2.89 -13.75
C ILE A 110 -15.45 -2.43 -14.98
N GLY A 111 -16.77 -2.67 -15.03
CA GLY A 111 -17.62 -2.16 -16.11
C GLY A 111 -17.74 -0.64 -16.14
N GLN A 112 -17.39 0.03 -15.03
CA GLN A 112 -17.23 1.49 -14.93
C GLN A 112 -15.78 1.95 -15.19
N CYS A 113 -14.93 1.10 -15.76
CA CYS A 113 -13.53 1.36 -16.07
C CYS A 113 -12.62 1.63 -14.86
N TRP A 114 -13.04 1.28 -13.64
CA TRP A 114 -12.15 1.26 -12.48
C TRP A 114 -11.23 0.02 -12.52
N PRO A 115 -10.00 0.11 -11.98
CA PRO A 115 -9.11 -1.04 -11.89
C PRO A 115 -9.75 -2.17 -11.07
N ALA A 116 -9.60 -3.42 -11.53
CA ALA A 116 -10.17 -4.58 -10.85
C ALA A 116 -9.67 -4.77 -9.41
N GLY A 117 -8.40 -4.42 -9.16
CA GLY A 117 -7.78 -4.56 -7.86
C GLY A 117 -7.66 -6.00 -7.34
N LEU A 118 -7.22 -6.13 -6.10
CA LEU A 118 -7.24 -7.39 -5.37
C LEU A 118 -8.58 -7.61 -4.65
N PRO A 119 -9.04 -8.88 -4.53
CA PRO A 119 -8.45 -10.10 -5.10
C PRO A 119 -8.89 -10.38 -6.55
N LEU A 120 -9.79 -9.57 -7.13
CA LEU A 120 -10.45 -9.87 -8.41
C LEU A 120 -9.45 -10.11 -9.56
N ILE A 121 -8.38 -9.33 -9.66
CA ILE A 121 -7.37 -9.44 -10.73
C ILE A 121 -6.68 -10.82 -10.78
N MET A 122 -6.68 -11.57 -9.67
CA MET A 122 -6.04 -12.89 -9.56
C MET A 122 -6.86 -14.03 -10.18
N THR A 123 -8.12 -13.76 -10.52
CA THR A 123 -9.10 -14.78 -10.94
C THR A 123 -9.59 -14.61 -12.37
N ARG A 124 -9.09 -13.59 -13.07
CA ARG A 124 -9.59 -13.22 -14.40
C ARG A 124 -8.98 -14.09 -15.50
N VAL A 125 -9.68 -14.14 -16.64
CA VAL A 125 -9.40 -15.04 -17.77
C VAL A 125 -8.10 -14.76 -18.54
N TRP A 126 -7.33 -13.75 -18.15
CA TRP A 126 -6.11 -13.35 -18.85
C TRP A 126 -4.87 -13.86 -18.13
N PRO A 127 -3.80 -14.19 -18.87
CA PRO A 127 -2.55 -14.64 -18.26
C PRO A 127 -1.94 -13.58 -17.33
N ILE A 128 -1.22 -14.07 -16.34
CA ILE A 128 -0.38 -13.28 -15.45
C ILE A 128 1.07 -13.67 -15.72
N ALA A 129 1.85 -12.74 -16.27
CA ALA A 129 3.29 -12.89 -16.37
C ALA A 129 3.91 -12.59 -15.02
N MET A 130 4.75 -13.49 -14.52
CA MET A 130 5.43 -13.36 -13.24
C MET A 130 6.94 -13.34 -13.43
N VAL A 131 7.62 -12.47 -12.68
CA VAL A 131 9.07 -12.41 -12.59
C VAL A 131 9.45 -12.47 -11.11
N GLN A 132 10.14 -13.54 -10.72
CA GLN A 132 10.61 -13.74 -9.35
C GLN A 132 12.07 -13.36 -9.21
N LEU A 133 12.36 -12.52 -8.22
CA LEU A 133 13.68 -12.18 -7.72
C LEU A 133 13.78 -12.56 -6.24
N PRO A 134 14.99 -12.59 -5.65
CA PRO A 134 15.16 -12.94 -4.24
C PRO A 134 14.40 -12.04 -3.24
N THR A 135 14.03 -10.82 -3.65
CA THR A 135 13.43 -9.78 -2.80
C THR A 135 12.01 -9.39 -3.22
N VAL A 136 11.53 -9.86 -4.38
CA VAL A 136 10.26 -9.40 -4.95
C VAL A 136 9.76 -10.35 -6.01
N VAL A 137 8.44 -10.50 -6.11
CA VAL A 137 7.74 -11.08 -7.26
C VAL A 137 6.93 -9.98 -7.92
N TYR A 138 7.18 -9.74 -9.20
CA TYR A 138 6.35 -8.90 -10.04
C TYR A 138 5.31 -9.77 -10.73
N MET A 139 4.05 -9.35 -10.66
CA MET A 139 2.94 -9.99 -11.36
C MET A 139 2.29 -8.96 -12.27
N ILE A 140 2.29 -9.23 -13.57
CA ILE A 140 1.73 -8.37 -14.59
C ILE A 140 0.53 -9.09 -15.17
N SER A 141 -0.67 -8.65 -14.80
CA SER A 141 -1.90 -9.16 -15.38
C SER A 141 -2.10 -8.55 -16.76
N HIS A 142 -2.36 -9.38 -17.77
CA HIS A 142 -2.71 -8.89 -19.10
C HIS A 142 -4.07 -8.18 -19.13
N PHE A 143 -4.86 -8.26 -18.06
CA PHE A 143 -6.04 -7.42 -17.89
C PHE A 143 -5.61 -6.01 -17.46
N MET A 144 -5.79 -5.03 -18.35
CA MET A 144 -5.42 -3.62 -18.14
C MET A 144 -3.92 -3.37 -17.88
N ASN A 145 -3.05 -4.34 -18.16
CA ASN A 145 -1.63 -4.30 -17.77
C ASN A 145 -1.44 -4.01 -16.26
N SER A 146 -2.33 -4.54 -15.42
CA SER A 146 -2.34 -4.27 -13.98
C SER A 146 -1.13 -4.91 -13.30
N LEU A 147 -0.39 -4.10 -12.53
CA LEU A 147 0.81 -4.52 -11.82
C LEU A 147 0.50 -4.81 -10.34
N ARG A 148 0.83 -6.02 -9.89
CA ARG A 148 0.95 -6.35 -8.47
C ARG A 148 2.41 -6.65 -8.14
N ILE A 149 2.87 -6.14 -7.00
CA ILE A 149 4.23 -6.34 -6.50
C ILE A 149 4.13 -7.04 -5.15
N ILE A 150 4.77 -8.19 -5.00
CA ILE A 150 4.86 -8.93 -3.73
C ILE A 150 6.29 -8.82 -3.23
N TYR A 151 6.51 -8.10 -2.13
CA TYR A 151 7.85 -7.94 -1.56
C TYR A 151 8.21 -9.11 -0.66
N LEU A 152 9.41 -9.65 -0.84
CA LEU A 152 9.96 -10.80 -0.10
C LEU A 152 11.16 -10.43 0.78
N ASP A 153 11.50 -9.14 0.87
CA ASP A 153 12.70 -8.66 1.57
C ASP A 153 12.51 -8.41 3.07
N GLY A 154 11.38 -8.86 3.63
CA GLY A 154 11.08 -8.78 5.06
C GLY A 154 10.68 -7.39 5.55
N ARG A 155 10.37 -6.45 4.66
CA ARG A 155 9.84 -5.14 5.05
C ARG A 155 8.48 -5.30 5.76
N SER A 156 8.17 -4.35 6.63
CA SER A 156 6.82 -4.20 7.20
C SER A 156 5.91 -3.45 6.24
N HIS A 157 4.61 -3.52 6.49
CA HIS A 157 3.65 -2.66 5.81
C HIS A 157 3.95 -1.19 6.06
N THR A 158 3.66 -0.37 5.05
CA THR A 158 3.71 1.09 5.17
C THR A 158 2.73 1.53 6.26
N ASP A 159 3.13 2.52 7.05
CA ASP A 159 2.28 3.13 8.07
C ASP A 159 0.96 3.61 7.43
N PRO A 160 -0.22 3.21 7.94
CA PRO A 160 -1.51 3.63 7.40
C PRO A 160 -1.69 5.14 7.27
N ASP A 161 -1.03 5.94 8.11
CA ASP A 161 -1.15 7.40 8.09
C ASP A 161 -0.41 8.05 6.90
N VAL A 162 0.53 7.33 6.28
CA VAL A 162 1.28 7.80 5.11
C VAL A 162 1.10 6.90 3.87
N LEU A 163 0.37 5.81 4.00
CA LEU A 163 0.07 4.89 2.91
C LEU A 163 -0.76 5.61 1.84
N VAL A 164 -0.30 5.56 0.59
CA VAL A 164 -1.11 5.93 -0.56
C VAL A 164 -1.94 4.70 -0.98
N PRO A 165 -3.27 4.73 -0.87
CA PRO A 165 -4.10 3.59 -1.23
C PRO A 165 -3.96 3.23 -2.72
N SER A 166 -3.96 1.94 -3.02
CA SER A 166 -3.96 1.44 -4.40
C SER A 166 -4.92 0.27 -4.54
N PHE A 167 -5.46 0.06 -5.74
CA PHE A 167 -6.38 -1.05 -6.02
C PHE A 167 -5.75 -2.42 -5.79
N ASN A 168 -4.43 -2.54 -5.98
CA ASN A 168 -3.68 -3.78 -5.77
C ASN A 168 -3.02 -3.86 -4.38
N GLY A 169 -3.24 -2.86 -3.53
CA GLY A 169 -2.71 -2.78 -2.17
C GLY A 169 -1.18 -2.82 -2.09
N GLU A 170 -0.69 -3.15 -0.90
CA GLU A 170 0.71 -3.48 -0.62
C GLU A 170 0.76 -4.96 -0.25
N SER A 171 1.52 -5.77 -1.00
CA SER A 171 1.65 -7.21 -0.75
C SER A 171 3.03 -7.53 -0.18
N ILE A 172 3.06 -8.12 1.02
CA ILE A 172 4.29 -8.57 1.69
C ILE A 172 4.24 -10.10 1.79
N GLY A 173 5.15 -10.77 1.09
CA GLY A 173 5.20 -12.20 0.99
C GLY A 173 6.29 -12.85 1.84
N ARG A 174 6.06 -14.10 2.23
CA ARG A 174 7.04 -14.97 2.89
C ARG A 174 6.77 -16.44 2.55
N TRP A 175 7.84 -17.23 2.48
CA TRP A 175 7.73 -18.67 2.25
C TRP A 175 7.47 -19.42 3.56
N GLU A 176 6.46 -20.30 3.56
CA GLU A 176 6.20 -21.30 4.58
C GLU A 176 6.22 -22.68 3.93
N GLY A 177 7.30 -23.44 4.14
CA GLY A 177 7.48 -24.69 3.42
C GLY A 177 7.53 -24.44 1.91
N ASP A 178 6.61 -25.03 1.15
CA ASP A 178 6.43 -24.86 -0.29
C ASP A 178 5.39 -23.78 -0.67
N THR A 179 4.86 -23.05 0.31
CA THR A 179 3.77 -22.09 0.10
C THR A 179 4.26 -20.65 0.22
N LEU A 180 3.93 -19.82 -0.77
CA LEU A 180 4.12 -18.37 -0.69
C LEU A 180 2.88 -17.74 -0.02
N VAL A 181 3.02 -17.31 1.23
CA VAL A 181 1.98 -16.59 1.97
C VAL A 181 2.15 -15.10 1.72
N VAL A 182 1.04 -14.40 1.43
CA VAL A 182 0.97 -12.98 1.08
C VAL A 182 -0.18 -12.31 1.79
#